data_AF-A0ABD0MXS9-F1
#
_entry.id   AF-A0ABD0MXS9-F1
#
_cell.length_a   1.000
_cell.length_b   1.000
_cell.length_c   1.000
_cell.angle_alpha   90.00
_cell.angle_beta   90.00
_cell.angle_gamma   90.00
#
_symmetry.space_group_name_H-M   'P 1'
#
loop_
_entity.id
_entity.type
_entity.pdbx_description
1 polymer ?
#
loop_
_entity_poly.entity_id
_entity_poly.type
_entity_poly.pdbx_seq_one_letter_code
_entity_poly.pdbx_strand_id
1 'polypeptide(L)'
;MGFSCRIPCVKPLLNNRQRQKRLAWAKDKKDWTAAEWSKVMFSDESKFCISFGNQGPGVWRKRGEAQNPRCLRSSVKFPQSVMVWGAMSPAHSAKATSTWFKDHGIPVLNWPANSPDLNPIENLWGIVKRKMRYARPNNAEELKATIRATWALITPEQCHRLIDSMPRRIAAVIQAKGAPTKY
;
A
#
# COMPACT_ATOMS: atom_id res chain seq x y z
N MET A 1 -1.44 34.66 3.92
CA MET A 1 -2.52 33.72 3.54
C MET A 1 -1.92 32.33 3.42
N GLY A 2 -2.24 31.41 4.32
CA GLY A 2 -1.56 30.12 4.53
C GLY A 2 -1.84 29.02 3.50
N PHE A 3 -1.93 29.37 2.21
CA PHE A 3 -2.12 28.39 1.14
C PHE A 3 -0.77 27.97 0.55
N SER A 4 -0.61 26.68 0.26
CA SER A 4 0.58 26.10 -0.36
C SER A 4 0.18 25.30 -1.59
N CYS A 5 0.91 25.50 -2.71
CA CYS A 5 0.76 24.64 -3.88
C CYS A 5 1.27 23.22 -3.54
N ARG A 6 0.42 22.22 -3.77
CA ARG A 6 0.68 20.78 -3.51
C ARG A 6 0.04 19.95 -4.63
N ILE A 7 0.66 18.81 -4.94
CA ILE A 7 0.08 17.83 -5.87
C ILE A 7 -1.20 17.26 -5.25
N PRO A 8 -2.33 17.19 -5.99
CA PRO A 8 -3.57 16.59 -5.48
C PRO A 8 -3.37 15.13 -5.06
N CYS A 9 -4.01 14.72 -3.95
CA CYS A 9 -4.02 13.33 -3.53
C CYS A 9 -4.91 12.49 -4.46
N VAL A 10 -4.39 11.37 -4.95
CA VAL A 10 -5.15 10.41 -5.76
C VAL A 10 -5.90 9.45 -4.82
N LYS A 11 -7.21 9.34 -4.99
CA LYS A 11 -8.09 8.44 -4.22
C LYS A 11 -9.08 7.75 -5.17
N PRO A 12 -9.56 6.53 -4.87
CA PRO A 12 -10.55 5.86 -5.70
C PRO A 12 -11.84 6.67 -5.75
N LEU A 13 -12.45 6.72 -6.94
CA LEU A 13 -13.75 7.34 -7.13
C LEU A 13 -14.84 6.45 -6.51
N LEU A 14 -15.63 7.01 -5.60
CA LEU A 14 -16.71 6.30 -4.91
C LEU A 14 -18.07 6.85 -5.30
N ASN A 15 -18.99 5.98 -5.69
CA ASN A 15 -20.39 6.33 -5.86
C ASN A 15 -21.14 6.32 -4.50
N ASN A 16 -22.36 6.87 -4.48
CA ASN A 16 -23.14 6.99 -3.24
C ASN A 16 -23.45 5.64 -2.58
N ARG A 17 -23.70 4.59 -3.38
CA ARG A 17 -23.94 3.23 -2.87
C ARG A 17 -22.71 2.66 -2.18
N GLN A 18 -21.53 2.85 -2.74
CA GLN A 18 -20.25 2.43 -2.16
C GLN A 18 -19.98 3.18 -0.85
N ARG A 19 -20.24 4.49 -0.81
CA ARG A 19 -20.09 5.29 0.42
C ARG A 19 -21.02 4.81 1.53
N GLN A 20 -22.28 4.50 1.22
CA GLN A 20 -23.23 3.95 2.19
C GLN A 20 -22.78 2.57 2.72
N LYS A 21 -22.33 1.67 1.84
CA LYS A 21 -21.78 0.37 2.25
C LYS A 21 -20.56 0.52 3.16
N ARG A 22 -19.63 1.41 2.80
CA ARG A 22 -18.45 1.75 3.62
C ARG A 22 -18.85 2.29 4.99
N LEU A 23 -19.83 3.19 5.05
CA LEU A 23 -20.31 3.76 6.30
C LEU A 23 -21.00 2.71 7.18
N ALA A 24 -21.87 1.87 6.60
CA ALA A 24 -22.54 0.81 7.33
C ALA A 24 -21.53 -0.19 7.91
N TRP A 25 -20.57 -0.61 7.10
CA TRP A 25 -19.49 -1.49 7.54
C TRP A 25 -18.63 -0.86 8.65
N ALA A 26 -18.27 0.41 8.52
CA ALA A 26 -17.49 1.10 9.55
C ALA A 26 -18.27 1.25 10.86
N LYS A 27 -19.60 1.45 10.81
CA LYS A 27 -20.46 1.47 12.00
C LYS A 27 -20.52 0.10 12.68
N ASP A 28 -20.64 -0.98 11.90
CA ASP A 28 -20.63 -2.36 12.41
C ASP A 28 -19.31 -2.71 13.12
N LYS A 29 -18.19 -2.17 12.64
CA LYS A 29 -16.85 -2.40 13.20
C LYS A 29 -16.36 -1.28 14.12
N LYS A 30 -17.25 -0.38 14.55
CA LYS A 30 -16.88 0.80 15.37
C LYS A 30 -16.31 0.40 16.72
N ASP A 31 -16.91 -0.59 17.36
CA ASP A 31 -16.57 -0.98 18.73
C ASP A 31 -15.48 -2.06 18.77
N TRP A 32 -14.94 -2.45 17.60
CA TRP A 32 -13.85 -3.41 17.50
C TRP A 32 -12.54 -2.82 18.05
N THR A 33 -11.97 -3.54 18.99
CA THR A 33 -10.70 -3.24 19.65
C THR A 33 -9.50 -3.66 18.79
N ALA A 34 -8.31 -3.14 19.12
CA ALA A 34 -7.07 -3.57 18.48
C ALA A 34 -6.84 -5.08 18.60
N ALA A 35 -7.29 -5.71 19.68
CA ALA A 35 -7.19 -7.16 19.90
C ALA A 35 -8.13 -7.99 19.00
N GLU A 36 -9.22 -7.41 18.53
CA GLU A 36 -10.08 -8.05 17.52
C GLU A 36 -9.47 -7.88 16.13
N TRP A 37 -8.98 -6.68 15.82
CA TRP A 37 -8.24 -6.43 14.58
C TRP A 37 -6.97 -7.26 14.47
N SER A 38 -6.37 -7.63 15.61
CA SER A 38 -5.20 -8.50 15.62
C SER A 38 -5.49 -9.95 15.22
N LYS A 39 -6.76 -10.33 15.11
CA LYS A 39 -7.17 -11.65 14.61
C LYS A 39 -7.44 -11.63 13.09
N VAL A 40 -7.36 -10.47 12.46
CA VAL A 40 -7.64 -10.29 11.03
C VAL A 40 -6.35 -10.35 10.23
N MET A 41 -6.36 -11.18 9.18
CA MET A 41 -5.34 -11.18 8.15
C MET A 41 -5.74 -10.24 7.01
N PHE A 42 -4.84 -9.36 6.62
CA PHE A 42 -5.01 -8.43 5.51
C PHE A 42 -4.11 -8.86 4.36
N SER A 43 -4.66 -9.05 3.17
CA SER A 43 -3.90 -9.42 1.97
C SER A 43 -4.25 -8.52 0.80
N ASP A 44 -3.30 -8.36 -0.12
CA ASP A 44 -3.49 -7.57 -1.35
C ASP A 44 -2.34 -7.78 -2.34
N GLU A 45 -2.52 -7.32 -3.57
CA GLU A 45 -1.49 -7.26 -4.59
C GLU A 45 -0.85 -5.88 -4.69
N SER A 46 0.48 -5.84 -4.84
CA SER A 46 1.17 -4.61 -5.24
C SER A 46 2.06 -4.81 -6.45
N LYS A 47 1.97 -3.87 -7.39
CA LYS A 47 2.88 -3.79 -8.52
C LYS A 47 4.17 -3.09 -8.10
N PHE A 48 5.29 -3.77 -8.36
CA PHE A 48 6.64 -3.22 -8.25
C PHE A 48 7.23 -3.07 -9.64
N CYS A 49 7.75 -1.89 -9.96
CA CYS A 49 8.37 -1.61 -11.24
C CYS A 49 9.88 -1.46 -11.06
N ILE A 50 10.64 -1.95 -12.03
CA ILE A 50 12.04 -1.58 -12.20
C ILE A 50 12.08 -0.06 -12.43
N SER A 51 12.85 0.64 -11.62
CA SER A 51 12.84 2.11 -11.63
C SER A 51 13.78 2.63 -12.73
N PHE A 52 13.18 3.24 -13.76
CA PHE A 52 13.87 4.04 -14.77
C PHE A 52 13.34 5.49 -14.70
N GLY A 53 14.19 6.50 -14.96
CA GLY A 53 13.78 7.92 -14.94
C GLY A 53 14.03 8.67 -13.62
N ASN A 54 13.14 9.61 -13.23
CA ASN A 54 13.41 10.70 -12.26
C ASN A 54 13.81 10.32 -10.81
N GLN A 55 13.95 9.04 -10.48
CA GLN A 55 14.45 8.56 -9.18
C GLN A 55 16.00 8.58 -9.17
N GLY A 56 16.62 9.42 -8.33
CA GLY A 56 18.08 9.47 -8.18
C GLY A 56 18.63 10.88 -7.96
N PRO A 57 19.95 11.03 -7.72
CA PRO A 57 20.57 12.34 -7.49
C PRO A 57 20.36 13.24 -8.71
N GLY A 58 20.09 14.52 -8.46
CA GLY A 58 20.05 15.52 -9.52
C GLY A 58 21.42 15.69 -10.17
N VAL A 59 21.43 16.23 -11.38
CA VAL A 59 22.68 16.58 -12.08
C VAL A 59 22.81 18.10 -12.09
N TRP A 60 23.94 18.60 -11.61
CA TRP A 60 24.32 20.01 -11.79
C TRP A 60 24.94 20.15 -13.18
N ARG A 61 24.43 21.08 -14.00
CA ARG A 61 24.86 21.30 -15.39
C ARG A 61 24.77 22.77 -15.77
N LYS A 62 25.59 23.22 -16.72
CA LYS A 62 25.50 24.56 -17.30
C LYS A 62 24.35 24.66 -18.31
N ARG A 63 23.94 25.89 -18.64
CA ARG A 63 22.94 26.16 -19.68
C ARG A 63 23.45 25.62 -21.03
N GLY A 64 22.64 24.82 -21.71
CA GLY A 64 23.01 24.17 -22.99
C GLY A 64 23.53 22.73 -22.85
N GLU A 65 23.98 22.30 -21.67
CA GLU A 65 24.49 20.93 -21.46
C GLU A 65 23.37 19.89 -21.30
N ALA A 66 22.13 20.26 -21.61
CA ALA A 66 20.97 19.44 -21.30
C ALA A 66 20.97 18.08 -22.03
N GLN A 67 21.57 18.04 -23.21
CA GLN A 67 21.67 16.88 -24.08
C GLN A 67 22.98 16.10 -23.89
N ASN A 68 23.89 16.55 -23.01
CA ASN A 68 25.13 15.83 -22.72
C ASN A 68 24.79 14.45 -22.12
N PRO A 69 25.34 13.33 -22.61
CA PRO A 69 25.09 11.99 -22.07
C PRO A 69 25.27 11.87 -20.55
N ARG A 70 26.20 12.64 -19.95
CA ARG A 70 26.39 12.69 -18.49
C ARG A 70 25.24 13.38 -17.73
N CYS A 71 24.47 14.20 -18.44
CA CYS A 71 23.29 14.91 -17.96
C CYS A 71 21.98 14.25 -18.37
N LEU A 72 22.05 13.15 -19.15
CA LEU A 72 20.90 12.36 -19.55
C LEU A 72 20.67 11.23 -18.56
N ARG A 73 19.40 10.89 -18.36
CA ARG A 73 19.01 9.68 -17.66
C ARG A 73 18.12 8.87 -18.58
N SER A 74 18.51 7.63 -18.85
CA SER A 74 17.74 6.73 -19.69
C SER A 74 16.37 6.46 -19.07
N SER A 75 15.34 6.50 -19.90
CA SER A 75 13.98 6.12 -19.56
C SER A 75 13.49 5.08 -20.56
N VAL A 76 12.58 4.21 -20.12
CA VAL A 76 11.90 3.23 -20.98
C VAL A 76 10.41 3.49 -20.93
N LYS A 77 9.72 3.33 -22.06
CA LYS A 77 8.28 3.58 -22.17
C LYS A 77 7.45 2.61 -21.32
N PHE A 78 7.91 1.37 -21.21
CA PHE A 78 7.26 0.31 -20.44
C PHE A 78 8.30 -0.40 -19.55
N PRO A 79 8.53 0.08 -18.31
CA PRO A 79 9.46 -0.59 -17.41
C PRO A 79 8.94 -1.98 -17.05
N GLN A 80 9.85 -2.94 -16.94
CA GLN A 80 9.50 -4.26 -16.42
C GLN A 80 8.93 -4.14 -15.01
N SER A 81 7.99 -5.00 -14.68
CA SER A 81 7.31 -4.99 -13.39
C SER A 81 6.95 -6.38 -12.93
N VAL A 82 6.88 -6.55 -11.61
CA VAL A 82 6.44 -7.78 -10.96
C VAL A 82 5.22 -7.44 -10.10
N MET A 83 4.16 -8.23 -10.25
CA MET A 83 3.01 -8.21 -9.35
C MET A 83 3.31 -9.16 -8.18
N VAL A 84 3.18 -8.66 -6.96
CA VAL A 84 3.47 -9.44 -5.75
C VAL A 84 2.22 -9.51 -4.91
N TRP A 85 1.82 -10.75 -4.58
CA TRP A 85 0.79 -11.01 -3.59
C TRP A 85 1.41 -11.05 -2.21
N GLY A 86 0.83 -10.34 -1.25
CA GLY A 86 1.31 -10.31 0.12
C GLY A 86 0.16 -10.38 1.11
N ALA A 87 0.47 -10.84 2.32
CA ALA A 87 -0.44 -10.84 3.45
C ALA A 87 0.29 -10.33 4.70
N MET A 88 -0.43 -9.62 5.55
CA MET A 88 0.00 -9.30 6.90
C MET A 88 -1.03 -9.79 7.91
N SER A 89 -0.53 -10.23 9.04
CA SER A 89 -1.28 -10.52 10.25
C SER A 89 -0.34 -10.21 11.42
N PRO A 90 -0.82 -9.79 12.59
CA PRO A 90 0.02 -9.64 13.76
C PRO A 90 0.37 -11.00 14.38
N ALA A 91 -0.32 -12.07 13.99
CA ALA A 91 0.01 -13.46 14.31
C ALA A 91 0.61 -14.18 13.07
N HIS A 92 1.61 -15.03 13.28
CA HIS A 92 2.45 -15.67 12.24
C HIS A 92 1.76 -16.68 11.30
N SER A 93 0.43 -16.71 11.22
CA SER A 93 -0.28 -17.72 10.44
C SER A 93 -0.88 -17.09 9.19
N ALA A 94 -0.29 -17.34 8.02
CA ALA A 94 -0.95 -17.05 6.76
C ALA A 94 -0.45 -17.92 5.59
N LYS A 95 -1.31 -18.83 5.14
CA LYS A 95 -1.40 -19.34 3.76
C LYS A 95 -2.83 -19.81 3.54
N ALA A 96 -3.51 -19.29 2.51
CA ALA A 96 -4.45 -20.01 1.63
C ALA A 96 -5.38 -19.06 0.85
N THR A 97 -6.08 -19.65 -0.13
CA THR A 97 -6.98 -19.01 -1.09
C THR A 97 -8.45 -19.04 -0.60
N SER A 98 -9.29 -18.15 -1.11
CA SER A 98 -10.68 -17.92 -0.65
C SER A 98 -11.58 -19.16 -0.57
N THR A 99 -11.46 -20.11 -1.51
CA THR A 99 -12.24 -21.37 -1.49
C THR A 99 -11.78 -22.28 -0.37
N TRP A 100 -10.46 -22.39 -0.20
CA TRP A 100 -9.85 -23.14 0.88
C TRP A 100 -10.28 -22.62 2.25
N PHE A 101 -10.43 -21.29 2.43
CA PHE A 101 -10.93 -20.75 3.70
C PHE A 101 -12.33 -21.24 4.04
N LYS A 102 -13.24 -21.25 3.07
CA LYS A 102 -14.60 -21.76 3.29
C LYS A 102 -14.58 -23.25 3.62
N ASP A 103 -13.79 -24.03 2.89
CA ASP A 103 -13.68 -25.48 3.07
C ASP A 103 -13.00 -25.88 4.39
N HIS A 104 -12.17 -24.98 4.95
CA HIS A 104 -11.49 -25.18 6.23
C HIS A 104 -12.15 -24.39 7.39
N GLY A 105 -13.36 -23.87 7.20
CA GLY A 105 -14.13 -23.19 8.24
C GLY A 105 -13.55 -21.84 8.71
N ILE A 106 -12.70 -21.21 7.90
CA ILE A 106 -12.09 -19.92 8.19
C ILE A 106 -13.05 -18.80 7.73
N PRO A 107 -13.54 -17.95 8.65
CA PRO A 107 -14.49 -16.90 8.32
C PRO A 107 -13.84 -15.80 7.48
N VAL A 108 -14.46 -15.48 6.34
CA VAL A 108 -14.05 -14.36 5.50
C VAL A 108 -14.76 -13.09 5.97
N LEU A 109 -13.98 -12.05 6.26
CA LEU A 109 -14.52 -10.75 6.66
C LEU A 109 -15.25 -10.11 5.47
N ASN A 110 -16.54 -9.78 5.65
CA ASN A 110 -17.32 -9.09 4.63
C ASN A 110 -16.78 -7.67 4.40
N TRP A 111 -15.90 -7.46 3.41
CA TRP A 111 -15.13 -6.22 3.21
C TRP A 111 -15.84 -5.22 2.28
N PRO A 112 -15.82 -3.90 2.56
CA PRO A 112 -16.40 -2.90 1.67
C PRO A 112 -15.51 -2.68 0.44
N ALA A 113 -16.08 -2.87 -0.76
CA ALA A 113 -15.38 -2.64 -2.03
C ALA A 113 -14.78 -1.22 -2.14
N ASN A 114 -13.69 -1.09 -2.91
CA ASN A 114 -12.97 0.17 -3.15
C ASN A 114 -12.54 0.90 -1.85
N SER A 115 -11.99 0.14 -0.89
CA SER A 115 -11.55 0.70 0.39
C SER A 115 -10.07 0.41 0.72
N PRO A 116 -9.12 0.87 -0.12
CA PRO A 116 -7.69 0.69 0.15
C PRO A 116 -7.25 1.42 1.43
N ASP A 117 -7.93 2.51 1.78
CA ASP A 117 -7.65 3.28 3.00
C ASP A 117 -7.99 2.52 4.30
N LEU A 118 -8.84 1.49 4.19
CA LEU A 118 -9.16 0.56 5.27
C LEU A 118 -8.22 -0.65 5.30
N ASN A 119 -7.40 -0.89 4.28
CA ASN A 119 -6.51 -2.05 4.19
C ASN A 119 -5.08 -1.66 4.59
N PRO A 120 -4.57 -2.00 5.80
CA PRO A 120 -3.27 -1.53 6.24
C PRO A 120 -2.09 -2.03 5.38
N ILE A 121 -2.29 -3.07 4.55
CA ILE A 121 -1.23 -3.62 3.69
C ILE A 121 -0.79 -2.65 2.61
N GLU A 122 -1.66 -1.74 2.21
CA GLU A 122 -1.30 -0.63 1.34
C GLU A 122 -0.21 0.25 1.95
N ASN A 123 -0.28 0.48 3.27
CA ASN A 123 0.76 1.22 3.98
C ASN A 123 2.03 0.39 4.16
N LEU A 124 1.91 -0.93 4.36
CA LEU A 124 3.07 -1.83 4.41
C LEU A 124 3.80 -1.87 3.06
N TRP A 125 3.08 -1.94 1.94
CA TRP A 125 3.64 -1.79 0.60
C TRP A 125 4.35 -0.45 0.45
N GLY A 126 3.80 0.63 1.01
CA GLY A 126 4.47 1.93 1.07
C GLY A 126 5.80 1.91 1.85
N ILE A 127 5.88 1.17 2.96
CA ILE A 127 7.12 0.97 3.72
C ILE A 127 8.15 0.21 2.88
N VAL A 128 7.75 -0.91 2.27
CA VAL A 128 8.63 -1.74 1.43
C VAL A 128 9.18 -0.92 0.26
N LYS A 129 8.31 -0.23 -0.50
CA LYS A 129 8.72 0.64 -1.62
C LYS A 129 9.67 1.75 -1.18
N ARG A 130 9.47 2.32 0.02
CA ARG A 130 10.37 3.35 0.57
C ARG A 130 11.74 2.79 0.92
N LYS A 131 11.80 1.62 1.56
CA LYS A 131 13.08 0.92 1.86
C LYS A 131 13.83 0.56 0.57
N MET A 132 13.11 0.19 -0.49
CA MET A 132 13.70 -0.14 -1.80
C MET A 132 14.14 1.07 -2.63
N ARG A 133 13.85 2.31 -2.21
CA ARG A 133 14.06 3.52 -3.04
C ARG A 133 15.47 3.65 -3.60
N TYR A 134 16.47 3.14 -2.90
CA TYR A 134 17.88 3.23 -3.28
C TYR A 134 18.48 1.93 -3.83
N ALA A 135 17.74 0.82 -3.81
CA ALA A 135 18.27 -0.50 -4.18
C ALA A 135 18.49 -0.66 -5.71
N ARG A 136 17.75 0.10 -6.53
CA ARG A 136 17.90 0.16 -8.00
C ARG A 136 18.14 -1.21 -8.69
N PRO A 137 17.22 -2.17 -8.53
CA PRO A 137 17.29 -3.41 -9.31
C PRO A 137 17.21 -3.06 -10.80
N ASN A 138 18.00 -3.75 -11.64
CA ASN A 138 18.06 -3.49 -13.09
C ASN A 138 17.38 -4.57 -13.94
N ASN A 139 17.03 -5.71 -13.34
CA ASN A 139 16.30 -6.79 -13.99
C ASN A 139 15.24 -7.40 -13.04
N ALA A 140 14.37 -8.25 -13.60
CA ALA A 140 13.26 -8.84 -12.86
C ALA A 140 13.72 -9.74 -11.68
N GLU A 141 14.85 -10.43 -11.81
CA GLU A 141 15.37 -11.31 -10.76
C GLU A 141 15.94 -10.52 -9.58
N GLU A 142 16.73 -9.48 -9.86
CA GLU A 142 17.18 -8.52 -8.85
C GLU A 142 16.00 -7.83 -8.16
N LEU A 143 14.95 -7.48 -8.92
CA LEU A 143 13.74 -6.88 -8.37
C LEU A 143 13.05 -7.85 -7.38
N LYS A 144 12.85 -9.11 -7.79
CA LYS A 144 12.28 -10.14 -6.90
C LYS A 144 13.13 -10.37 -5.66
N ALA A 145 14.45 -10.49 -5.83
CA ALA A 145 15.39 -10.68 -4.71
C ALA A 145 15.35 -9.50 -3.74
N THR A 146 15.36 -8.27 -4.26
CA THR A 146 15.26 -7.04 -3.45
C THR A 146 13.94 -6.96 -2.69
N ILE A 147 12.82 -7.32 -3.33
CA ILE A 147 11.51 -7.35 -2.66
C ILE A 147 11.52 -8.36 -1.52
N ARG A 148 12.01 -9.59 -1.76
CA ARG A 148 12.10 -10.64 -0.72
C ARG A 148 12.99 -10.20 0.44
N ALA A 149 14.17 -9.68 0.15
CA ALA A 149 15.10 -9.19 1.17
C ALA A 149 14.50 -8.03 1.98
N THR A 150 13.84 -7.07 1.31
CA THR A 150 13.21 -5.92 1.99
C THR A 150 12.01 -6.37 2.84
N TRP A 151 11.22 -7.32 2.35
CA TRP A 151 10.09 -7.89 3.06
C TRP A 151 10.55 -8.62 4.33
N ALA A 152 11.65 -9.36 4.26
CA ALA A 152 12.25 -10.02 5.44
C ALA A 152 12.73 -9.04 6.52
N LEU A 153 12.99 -7.78 6.16
CA LEU A 153 13.36 -6.71 7.10
C LEU A 153 12.14 -5.97 7.70
N ILE A 154 10.92 -6.43 7.42
CA ILE A 154 9.72 -5.90 8.08
C ILE A 154 9.63 -6.52 9.47
N THR A 155 9.58 -5.68 10.49
CA THR A 155 9.49 -6.15 11.86
C THR A 155 8.03 -6.36 12.28
N PRO A 156 7.75 -7.29 13.21
CA PRO A 156 6.39 -7.48 13.74
C PRO A 156 5.77 -6.18 14.29
N GLU A 157 6.57 -5.31 14.90
CA GLU A 157 6.12 -4.03 15.46
C GLU A 157 5.61 -3.07 14.37
N GLN A 158 6.17 -3.15 13.15
CA GLN A 158 5.66 -2.38 12.02
C GLN A 158 4.25 -2.85 11.61
N CYS A 159 4.00 -4.17 11.63
CA CYS A 159 2.68 -4.74 11.37
C CYS A 159 1.69 -4.39 12.50
N HIS A 160 2.10 -4.56 13.77
CA HIS A 160 1.27 -4.23 14.93
C HIS A 160 0.80 -2.78 14.90
N ARG A 161 1.72 -1.83 14.68
CA ARG A 161 1.39 -0.40 14.59
C ARG A 161 0.38 -0.08 13.48
N LEU A 162 0.44 -0.79 12.36
CA LEU A 162 -0.52 -0.64 11.26
C LEU A 162 -1.90 -1.17 11.66
N ILE A 163 -1.96 -2.28 12.38
CA ILE A 163 -3.21 -2.89 12.85
C ILE A 163 -3.84 -2.07 13.98
N ASP A 164 -3.03 -1.54 14.91
CA ASP A 164 -3.46 -0.61 15.97
C ASP A 164 -4.03 0.71 15.40
N SER A 165 -3.76 1.00 14.13
CA SER A 165 -4.37 2.16 13.46
C SER A 165 -5.81 1.93 13.01
N MET A 166 -6.31 0.68 13.00
CA MET A 166 -7.63 0.34 12.48
C MET A 166 -8.78 1.11 13.14
N PRO A 167 -8.90 1.21 14.48
CA PRO A 167 -9.97 1.99 15.10
C PRO A 167 -9.99 3.46 14.63
N ARG A 168 -8.82 4.07 14.44
CA ARG A 168 -8.70 5.44 13.91
C ARG A 168 -9.10 5.55 12.44
N ARG A 169 -8.90 4.51 11.64
CA ARG A 169 -9.36 4.45 10.24
C ARG A 169 -10.88 4.34 10.17
N ILE A 170 -11.46 3.47 10.98
CA ILE A 170 -12.91 3.29 11.10
C ILE A 170 -13.57 4.62 11.49
N ALA A 171 -13.07 5.28 12.53
CA ALA A 171 -13.55 6.59 12.96
C ALA A 171 -13.47 7.64 11.83
N ALA A 172 -12.38 7.64 11.05
CA ALA A 172 -12.23 8.55 9.91
C ALA A 172 -13.26 8.29 8.80
N VAL A 173 -13.58 7.02 8.51
CA VAL A 173 -14.64 6.67 7.53
C VAL A 173 -16.01 7.13 8.01
N ILE A 174 -16.30 6.95 9.30
CA ILE A 174 -17.56 7.42 9.90
C ILE A 174 -17.66 8.94 9.81
N GLN A 175 -16.62 9.66 10.20
CA GLN A 175 -16.56 11.13 10.13
C GLN A 175 -16.72 11.63 8.68
N ALA A 176 -16.10 10.93 7.72
CA ALA A 176 -16.20 11.24 6.30
C ALA A 176 -17.51 10.78 5.64
N LYS A 177 -18.46 10.21 6.41
CA LYS A 177 -19.73 9.65 5.91
C LYS A 177 -19.50 8.69 4.73
N GLY A 178 -18.51 7.79 4.88
CA GLY A 178 -18.14 6.80 3.87
C GLY A 178 -17.28 7.31 2.72
N ALA A 179 -16.91 8.59 2.67
CA ALA A 179 -15.99 9.14 1.67
C ALA A 179 -14.53 8.66 1.90
N PRO A 180 -13.62 8.87 0.93
CA PRO A 180 -12.21 8.50 1.09
C PRO A 180 -11.56 9.23 2.27
N THR A 181 -10.72 8.53 3.01
CA THR A 181 -9.99 9.11 4.15
C THR A 181 -8.53 9.41 3.82
N LYS A 182 -7.80 10.00 4.77
CA LYS A 182 -6.37 10.30 4.63
C LYS A 182 -5.48 9.05 4.53
N TYR A 183 -5.98 7.91 4.99
CA TYR A 183 -5.23 6.67 5.11
C TYR A 183 -4.96 5.99 3.76
#